data_AF-A0A177WJU5-F1
#
_entry.id   AF-A0A177WJU5-F1
#
_cell.length_a   1.000
_cell.length_b   1.000
_cell.length_c   1.000
_cell.angle_alpha   90.00
_cell.angle_beta   90.00
_cell.angle_gamma   90.00
#
_symmetry.space_group_name_H-M   'P 1'
#
loop_
_entity.id
_entity.type
_entity.pdbx_description
1 polymer ?
#
loop_
_entity_poly.entity_id
_entity_poly.type
_entity_poly.pdbx_seq_one_letter_code
_entity_poly.pdbx_strand_id
1 'polypeptide(L)'
;MIARPVKAVVLLFPITKKYEAFCKSEEAEIIRSGQTVSPDLYFVRQTIPNACGTIGLLHALINNKDVLDLRDGPLFRMLERTMNKTPDERAAALEADQDLAEMHKLSSVDGQTEAPSADDEIDLHFICFIEKGGNVYEMDGRKPFPINHGPTTGDLLMASKQVQYII
;
A
#
# COMPACT_ATOMS: atom_id res chain seq x y z
N MET A 1 14.57 2.64 -19.30
CA MET A 1 13.29 2.02 -19.71
C MET A 1 12.85 1.07 -18.60
N ILE A 2 11.55 0.94 -18.32
CA ILE A 2 11.00 0.08 -17.25
C ILE A 2 10.73 -1.31 -17.83
N ALA A 3 11.22 -2.36 -17.16
CA ALA A 3 10.99 -3.75 -17.54
C ALA A 3 9.52 -4.15 -17.40
N ARG A 4 9.04 -5.06 -18.25
CA ARG A 4 7.64 -5.50 -18.29
C ARG A 4 7.55 -7.02 -18.08
N PRO A 5 6.45 -7.54 -17.47
CA PRO A 5 5.28 -6.80 -16.97
C PRO A 5 5.55 -6.07 -15.64
N VAL A 6 4.78 -5.01 -15.36
CA VAL A 6 4.81 -4.29 -14.07
C VAL A 6 3.65 -4.79 -13.22
N LYS A 7 3.93 -5.25 -12.00
CA LYS A 7 2.95 -5.88 -11.09
C LYS A 7 2.50 -4.98 -9.93
N ALA A 8 3.31 -3.98 -9.59
CA ALA A 8 2.99 -2.96 -8.62
C ALA A 8 3.72 -1.66 -8.97
N VAL A 9 3.14 -0.52 -8.60
CA VAL A 9 3.81 0.78 -8.63
C VAL A 9 3.70 1.39 -7.25
N VAL A 10 4.84 1.67 -6.62
CA VAL A 10 4.88 2.37 -5.32
C VAL A 10 5.17 3.84 -5.60
N LEU A 11 4.27 4.71 -5.18
CA LEU A 11 4.34 6.16 -5.39
C LEU A 11 4.64 6.86 -4.07
N LEU A 12 5.67 7.71 -4.07
CA LEU A 12 5.95 8.68 -3.00
C LEU A 12 5.42 10.05 -3.42
N PHE A 13 4.61 10.69 -2.58
CA PHE A 13 4.08 12.02 -2.88
C PHE A 13 3.81 12.81 -1.57
N PRO A 14 3.73 14.15 -1.63
CA PRO A 14 3.44 14.97 -0.46
C PRO A 14 1.95 14.98 -0.10
N ILE A 15 1.65 14.80 1.18
CA ILE A 15 0.35 14.99 1.79
C ILE A 15 0.11 16.50 1.96
N THR A 16 -0.60 17.09 1.00
CA THR A 16 -1.00 18.49 1.08
C THR A 16 -2.39 18.66 1.69
N LYS A 17 -2.73 19.87 2.16
CA LYS A 17 -4.11 20.19 2.58
C LYS A 17 -5.15 19.92 1.48
N LYS A 18 -4.77 20.10 0.21
CA LYS A 18 -5.63 19.82 -0.94
C LYS A 18 -5.88 18.32 -1.08
N TYR A 19 -4.84 17.51 -0.94
CA TYR A 19 -4.94 16.04 -0.96
C TYR A 19 -5.81 15.52 0.19
N GLU A 20 -5.62 16.04 1.40
CA GLU A 20 -6.44 15.70 2.57
C GLU A 20 -7.93 16.00 2.36
N ALA A 21 -8.25 17.16 1.75
CA ALA A 21 -9.62 17.51 1.41
C ALA A 21 -10.20 16.58 0.33
N PHE A 22 -9.40 16.23 -0.68
CA PHE A 22 -9.77 15.26 -1.71
C PHE A 22 -10.09 13.89 -1.11
N CYS A 23 -9.21 13.36 -0.25
CA CYS A 23 -9.41 12.06 0.41
C CYS A 23 -10.72 12.00 1.19
N LYS A 24 -11.04 13.06 1.96
CA LYS A 24 -12.30 13.13 2.71
C LYS A 24 -13.53 13.14 1.80
N SER A 25 -13.45 13.86 0.67
CA SER A 25 -14.53 13.90 -0.30
C SER A 25 -14.71 12.55 -1.00
N GLU A 26 -13.63 11.90 -1.38
CA GLU A 26 -13.62 10.57 -2.01
C GLU A 26 -14.17 9.50 -1.07
N GLU A 27 -13.72 9.50 0.19
CA GLU A 27 -14.23 8.61 1.23
C GLU A 27 -15.73 8.77 1.42
N ALA A 28 -16.22 10.00 1.56
CA ALA A 28 -17.64 10.28 1.74
C ALA A 28 -18.48 9.83 0.52
N GLU A 29 -17.96 10.03 -0.70
CA GLU A 29 -18.62 9.56 -1.92
C GLU A 29 -18.72 8.04 -1.97
N ILE A 30 -17.63 7.34 -1.66
CA ILE A 30 -17.59 5.88 -1.68
C ILE A 30 -18.47 5.28 -0.59
N ILE A 31 -18.51 5.88 0.61
CA ILE A 31 -19.42 5.43 1.68
C ILE A 31 -20.88 5.58 1.23
N ARG A 32 -21.21 6.67 0.54
CA ARG A 32 -22.57 6.95 0.07
C ARG A 32 -23.00 6.08 -1.10
N SER A 33 -22.15 5.95 -2.11
CA SER A 33 -22.47 5.38 -3.42
C SER A 33 -21.99 3.93 -3.57
N GLY A 34 -21.10 3.49 -2.68
CA GLY A 34 -20.44 2.20 -2.74
C GLY A 34 -19.32 2.15 -3.78
N GLN A 35 -18.50 1.09 -3.70
CA GLN A 35 -17.56 0.70 -4.73
C GLN A 35 -17.48 -0.83 -4.80
N THR A 36 -16.97 -1.36 -5.90
CA THR A 36 -16.70 -2.80 -6.03
C THR A 36 -15.25 -3.08 -5.66
N VAL A 37 -15.02 -3.99 -4.71
CA VAL A 37 -13.67 -4.43 -4.31
C VAL A 37 -13.57 -5.93 -4.47
N SER A 38 -12.47 -6.41 -5.05
CA SER A 38 -12.22 -7.85 -5.17
C SER A 38 -12.12 -8.50 -3.77
N PRO A 39 -12.79 -9.64 -3.52
CA PRO A 39 -12.70 -10.34 -2.23
C PRO A 39 -11.30 -10.92 -1.97
N ASP A 40 -10.50 -11.14 -3.02
CA ASP A 40 -9.13 -11.67 -2.93
C ASP A 40 -8.09 -10.58 -2.65
N LEU A 41 -8.53 -9.33 -2.44
CA LEU A 41 -7.65 -8.19 -2.23
C LEU A 41 -7.14 -8.18 -0.77
N TYR A 42 -5.82 -8.16 -0.61
CA TYR A 42 -5.17 -7.99 0.68
C TYR A 42 -4.94 -6.50 0.95
N PHE A 43 -5.66 -5.96 1.92
CA PHE A 43 -5.52 -4.59 2.40
C PHE A 43 -5.23 -4.59 3.91
N VAL A 44 -4.32 -3.72 4.34
CA VAL A 44 -3.93 -3.50 5.73
C VAL A 44 -3.85 -2.00 5.98
N ARG A 45 -4.40 -1.56 7.12
CA ARG A 45 -4.34 -0.14 7.52
C ARG A 45 -2.99 0.21 8.11
N GLN A 46 -2.66 1.49 8.03
CA GLN A 46 -1.51 2.08 8.69
C GLN A 46 -1.93 2.65 10.04
N THR A 47 -1.42 2.03 11.09
CA THR A 47 -1.60 2.46 12.49
C THR A 47 -0.26 2.79 13.16
N ILE A 48 0.85 2.47 12.49
CA ILE A 48 2.21 2.76 12.92
C ILE A 48 2.72 4.01 12.16
N PRO A 49 3.16 5.07 12.87
CA PRO A 49 3.81 6.22 12.25
C PRO A 49 5.00 5.80 11.39
N ASN A 50 5.19 6.45 10.24
CA ASN A 50 6.31 6.22 9.31
C ASN A 50 6.45 4.80 8.74
N ALA A 51 5.46 3.92 8.92
CA ALA A 51 5.46 2.57 8.36
C ALA A 51 4.92 2.47 6.91
N CYS A 52 4.61 3.60 6.26
CA CYS A 52 3.99 3.65 4.93
C CYS A 52 4.79 2.90 3.86
N GLY A 53 6.12 2.93 3.92
CA GLY A 53 7.00 2.17 3.02
C GLY A 53 6.82 0.66 3.17
N THR A 54 6.86 0.14 4.40
CA THR A 54 6.63 -1.29 4.68
C THR A 54 5.22 -1.71 4.27
N ILE A 55 4.21 -0.88 4.54
CA ILE A 55 2.82 -1.16 4.19
C ILE A 55 2.63 -1.19 2.67
N GLY A 56 3.21 -0.24 1.93
CA GLY A 56 3.19 -0.23 0.47
C GLY A 56 3.84 -1.48 -0.13
N LEU A 57 4.96 -1.94 0.45
CA LEU A 57 5.60 -3.19 0.06
C LEU A 57 4.74 -4.43 0.38
N LEU A 58 4.08 -4.47 1.54
CA LEU A 58 3.14 -5.55 1.88
C LEU A 58 1.99 -5.61 0.88
N HIS A 59 1.38 -4.46 0.55
CA HIS A 59 0.33 -4.39 -0.47
C HIS A 59 0.84 -4.84 -1.83
N ALA A 60 2.05 -4.44 -2.24
CA ALA A 60 2.65 -4.84 -3.51
C ALA A 60 2.89 -6.35 -3.59
N LEU A 61 3.57 -6.91 -2.58
CA LEU A 61 4.06 -8.29 -2.61
C LEU A 61 2.92 -9.29 -2.38
N ILE A 62 2.07 -9.06 -1.38
CA ILE A 62 1.03 -10.03 -1.01
C ILE A 62 -0.04 -10.13 -2.10
N ASN A 63 -0.46 -9.02 -2.70
CA ASN A 63 -1.47 -9.05 -3.77
C ASN A 63 -0.96 -9.71 -5.06
N ASN A 64 0.37 -9.81 -5.21
CA ASN A 64 1.07 -10.44 -6.33
C ASN A 64 1.77 -11.76 -5.93
N LYS A 65 1.39 -12.38 -4.82
CA LYS A 65 2.02 -13.61 -4.32
C LYS A 65 2.06 -14.76 -5.34
N ASP A 66 1.14 -14.79 -6.30
CA ASP A 66 1.04 -15.85 -7.32
C ASP A 66 2.21 -15.86 -8.31
N VAL A 67 2.96 -14.74 -8.40
CA VAL A 67 4.18 -14.63 -9.23
C VAL A 67 5.45 -14.56 -8.40
N LEU A 68 5.34 -14.71 -7.07
CA LEU A 68 6.46 -14.68 -6.14
C LEU A 68 6.66 -16.05 -5.52
N ASP A 69 7.91 -16.46 -5.37
CA ASP A 69 8.26 -17.69 -4.69
C ASP A 69 8.45 -17.44 -3.19
N LEU A 70 7.36 -17.08 -2.50
CA LEU A 70 7.37 -16.86 -1.05
C LEU A 70 7.28 -18.21 -0.34
N ARG A 71 8.43 -18.72 0.12
CA ARG A 71 8.51 -20.03 0.80
C ARG A 71 8.81 -19.94 2.29
N ASP A 72 9.43 -18.86 2.75
CA ASP A 72 9.83 -18.64 4.14
C ASP A 72 10.13 -17.14 4.37
N GLY A 73 10.42 -16.77 5.62
CA GLY A 73 10.85 -15.44 6.04
C GLY A 73 9.73 -14.63 6.72
N PRO A 74 10.06 -13.44 7.26
CA PRO A 74 9.12 -12.61 7.99
C PRO A 74 7.87 -12.25 7.18
N LEU A 75 8.04 -11.95 5.88
CA LEU A 75 6.93 -11.65 4.97
C LEU A 75 5.99 -12.84 4.78
N PHE A 76 6.53 -14.05 4.57
CA PHE A 76 5.73 -15.26 4.40
C PHE A 76 4.97 -15.58 5.69
N ARG A 77 5.62 -15.50 6.86
CA ARG A 77 4.95 -15.69 8.14
C ARG A 77 3.87 -14.65 8.38
N MET A 78 4.10 -13.39 8.02
CA MET A 78 3.09 -12.33 8.11
C MET A 78 1.88 -12.68 7.24
N LEU A 79 2.11 -13.06 5.98
CA LEU A 79 1.06 -13.51 5.07
C LEU A 79 0.21 -14.64 5.68
N GLU A 80 0.83 -15.74 6.13
CA GLU A 80 0.11 -16.89 6.69
C GLU A 80 -0.76 -16.52 7.88
N ARG A 81 -0.25 -15.66 8.77
CA ARG A 81 -0.97 -15.23 9.98
C ARG A 81 -2.16 -14.31 9.71
N THR A 82 -2.19 -13.63 8.55
CA THR A 82 -3.11 -12.51 8.32
C THR A 82 -3.98 -12.60 7.07
N MET A 83 -3.81 -13.63 6.23
CA MET A 83 -4.61 -13.81 5.00
C MET A 83 -6.12 -13.72 5.26
N ASN A 84 -6.63 -14.33 6.33
CA ASN A 84 -8.06 -14.38 6.66
C ASN A 84 -8.50 -13.34 7.69
N LYS A 85 -7.67 -12.32 7.94
CA LYS A 85 -7.94 -11.24 8.91
C LYS A 85 -8.54 -10.01 8.22
N THR A 86 -9.27 -9.22 8.98
CA THR A 86 -9.69 -7.87 8.56
C THR A 86 -8.49 -6.93 8.41
N PRO A 87 -8.61 -5.79 7.70
CA PRO A 87 -7.53 -4.79 7.60
C PRO A 87 -6.99 -4.31 8.94
N ASP A 88 -7.83 -4.23 9.97
CA ASP A 88 -7.50 -3.76 11.30
C ASP A 88 -6.73 -4.82 12.09
N GLU A 89 -7.19 -6.07 12.01
CA GLU A 89 -6.49 -7.20 12.62
C GLU A 89 -5.15 -7.47 11.93
N ARG A 90 -5.03 -7.19 10.63
CA ARG A 90 -3.74 -7.18 9.90
C ARG A 90 -2.81 -6.10 10.45
N ALA A 91 -3.32 -4.91 10.73
CA ALA A 91 -2.55 -3.80 11.28
C ALA A 91 -2.05 -4.14 12.71
N ALA A 92 -2.92 -4.67 13.56
CA ALA A 92 -2.57 -5.14 14.90
C ALA A 92 -1.52 -6.28 14.86
N ALA A 93 -1.60 -7.19 13.88
CA ALA A 93 -0.59 -8.23 13.70
C ALA A 93 0.77 -7.64 13.27
N LEU A 94 0.76 -6.60 12.42
CA LEU A 94 1.97 -5.88 12.01
C LEU A 94 2.63 -5.12 13.17
N GLU A 95 1.84 -4.47 14.03
CA GLU A 95 2.33 -3.81 15.25
C GLU A 95 3.04 -4.77 16.20
N ALA A 96 2.54 -6.01 16.29
CA ALA A 96 3.11 -7.04 17.14
C ALA A 96 4.32 -7.77 16.51
N ASP A 97 4.66 -7.50 15.24
CA ASP A 97 5.69 -8.23 14.50
C ASP A 97 7.07 -7.58 14.65
N GLN A 98 7.85 -8.11 15.59
CA GLN A 98 9.20 -7.61 15.88
C GLN A 98 10.19 -7.84 14.73
N ASP A 99 10.06 -8.95 13.99
CA ASP A 99 10.95 -9.27 12.87
C ASP A 99 10.82 -8.20 11.77
N LEU A 100 9.59 -7.84 11.37
CA LEU A 100 9.36 -6.81 10.37
C LEU A 100 9.73 -5.41 10.87
N ALA A 101 9.53 -5.13 12.15
CA ALA A 101 9.96 -3.86 12.75
C ALA A 101 11.48 -3.70 12.72
N GLU A 102 12.24 -4.75 13.03
CA GLU A 102 13.71 -4.75 12.96
C GLU A 102 14.19 -4.59 11.51
N MET A 103 13.62 -5.33 10.57
CA MET A 103 13.95 -5.21 9.15
C MET A 103 13.65 -3.82 8.58
N HIS A 104 12.54 -3.20 8.99
CA HIS A 104 12.22 -1.82 8.63
C HIS A 104 13.29 -0.84 9.16
N LYS A 105 13.67 -0.97 10.43
CA LYS A 105 14.70 -0.13 11.06
C LYS A 105 16.07 -0.28 10.41
N LEU A 106 16.47 -1.50 10.05
CA LEU A 106 17.71 -1.74 9.33
C LEU A 106 17.69 -1.11 7.94
N SER A 107 16.55 -1.20 7.25
CA SER A 107 16.39 -0.61 5.91
C SER A 107 16.27 0.92 5.94
N SER A 108 15.80 1.52 7.04
CA SER A 108 15.59 2.97 7.12
C SER A 108 16.89 3.77 7.22
N VAL A 109 17.98 3.13 7.66
CA VAL A 109 19.32 3.74 7.71
C VAL A 109 20.13 3.51 6.43
N ASP A 110 19.62 2.68 5.54
CA ASP A 110 20.18 2.47 4.21
C ASP A 110 19.67 3.57 3.25
N GLY A 111 20.51 3.93 2.27
CA GLY A 111 20.16 4.94 1.28
C GLY A 111 21.28 5.96 1.07
N GLN A 112 21.00 6.97 0.24
CA GLN A 112 21.95 8.05 -0.06
C GLN A 112 21.81 9.24 0.89
N THR A 113 20.81 9.22 1.79
CA THR A 113 20.50 10.27 2.74
C THR A 113 20.47 9.70 4.14
N GLU A 114 20.82 10.50 5.14
CA GLU A 114 20.63 10.12 6.53
C GLU A 114 19.14 9.96 6.84
N ALA A 115 18.81 9.01 7.71
CA ALA A 115 17.45 8.84 8.20
C ALA A 115 17.04 10.09 9.01
N PRO A 116 15.85 10.66 8.77
CA PRO A 116 15.34 11.75 9.60
C PRO A 116 15.14 11.31 11.05
N SER A 117 15.05 12.29 11.95
CA SER A 117 14.69 12.02 13.35
C SER A 117 13.28 11.41 13.41
N ALA A 118 13.02 10.59 14.42
CA ALA A 118 11.68 10.07 14.67
C ALA A 118 10.65 11.18 14.95
N ASP A 119 11.11 12.34 15.40
CA ASP A 119 10.28 13.50 15.72
C ASP A 119 10.10 14.48 14.53
N ASP A 120 10.73 14.23 13.38
CA ASP A 120 10.60 15.10 12.22
C ASP A 120 9.20 15.00 11.61
N GLU A 121 8.60 16.15 11.28
CA GLU A 121 7.35 16.19 10.52
C GLU A 121 7.61 15.75 9.07
N ILE A 122 7.23 14.51 8.74
CA ILE A 122 7.31 13.97 7.38
C ILE A 122 5.96 14.20 6.70
N ASP A 123 5.95 15.03 5.66
CA ASP A 123 4.78 15.26 4.82
C ASP A 123 4.73 14.33 3.60
N LEU A 124 5.74 13.49 3.39
CA LEU A 124 5.79 12.52 2.30
C LEU A 124 5.14 11.19 2.68
N HIS A 125 4.44 10.58 1.72
CA HIS A 125 3.72 9.33 1.94
C HIS A 125 3.83 8.36 0.78
N PHE A 126 3.99 7.08 1.12
CA PHE A 126 4.00 5.98 0.17
C PHE A 126 2.61 5.36 0.03
N ILE A 127 2.17 5.18 -1.21
CA ILE A 127 1.02 4.36 -1.58
C ILE A 127 1.41 3.34 -2.64
N CYS A 128 0.59 2.30 -2.81
CA CYS A 128 0.83 1.25 -3.79
C CYS A 128 -0.34 1.11 -4.76
N PHE A 129 -0.05 1.04 -6.06
CA PHE A 129 -1.01 0.66 -7.09
C PHE A 129 -0.76 -0.78 -7.52
N ILE A 130 -1.82 -1.57 -7.58
CA ILE A 130 -1.80 -2.97 -8.03
C ILE A 130 -2.95 -3.25 -8.99
N GLU A 131 -2.81 -4.30 -9.79
CA GLU A 131 -3.91 -4.85 -10.58
C GLU A 131 -4.44 -6.13 -9.91
N LYS A 132 -5.76 -6.21 -9.71
CA LYS A 132 -6.43 -7.43 -9.21
C LYS A 132 -7.80 -7.57 -9.87
N GLY A 133 -8.14 -8.77 -10.34
CA GLY A 133 -9.45 -9.03 -10.96
C GLY A 133 -9.78 -8.09 -12.13
N GLY A 134 -8.77 -7.67 -12.91
CA GLY A 134 -8.93 -6.77 -14.06
C GLY A 134 -9.14 -5.29 -13.71
N ASN A 135 -9.03 -4.89 -12.44
CA ASN A 135 -9.14 -3.49 -12.01
C ASN A 135 -7.85 -2.99 -11.36
N VAL A 136 -7.66 -1.66 -11.38
CA VAL A 136 -6.58 -0.98 -10.65
C VAL A 136 -7.07 -0.60 -9.27
N TYR A 137 -6.27 -0.95 -8.26
CA TYR A 137 -6.51 -0.55 -6.89
C TYR A 137 -5.40 0.34 -6.38
N GLU A 138 -5.79 1.43 -5.73
CA GLU A 138 -4.93 2.22 -4.87
C GLU A 138 -4.98 1.66 -3.44
N MET A 139 -3.80 1.40 -2.91
CA MET A 139 -3.59 0.81 -1.61
C MET A 139 -2.86 1.85 -0.74
N ASP A 140 -3.66 2.66 -0.06
CA ASP A 140 -3.19 3.63 0.94
C ASP A 140 -3.64 3.15 2.33
N GLY A 141 -2.69 2.79 3.18
CA GLY A 141 -2.98 2.34 4.55
C GLY A 141 -3.64 3.41 5.43
N ARG A 142 -3.52 4.70 5.09
CA ARG A 142 -4.17 5.80 5.82
C ARG A 142 -5.67 5.88 5.53
N LYS A 143 -6.13 5.33 4.40
CA LYS A 143 -7.54 5.30 4.01
C LYS A 143 -8.27 4.14 4.71
N PRO A 144 -9.60 4.25 4.93
CA PRO A 144 -10.36 3.17 5.57
C PRO A 144 -10.48 1.90 4.71
N PHE A 145 -10.35 2.04 3.38
CA PHE A 145 -10.48 0.97 2.41
C PHE A 145 -9.63 1.25 1.16
N PRO A 146 -9.30 0.23 0.35
CA PRO A 146 -8.65 0.44 -0.94
C PRO A 146 -9.58 1.17 -1.91
N ILE A 147 -9.02 1.91 -2.88
CA ILE A 147 -9.81 2.66 -3.87
C ILE A 147 -9.73 1.94 -5.21
N ASN A 148 -10.90 1.56 -5.75
CA ASN A 148 -10.99 0.99 -7.09
C ASN A 148 -11.03 2.11 -8.15
N HIS A 149 -9.99 2.19 -8.97
CA HIS A 149 -9.86 3.14 -10.07
C HIS A 149 -10.45 2.62 -11.40
N GLY A 150 -11.11 1.46 -11.37
CA GLY A 150 -11.79 0.87 -12.50
C GLY A 150 -10.92 -0.10 -13.32
N PRO A 151 -11.43 -0.54 -14.49
CA PRO A 151 -10.82 -1.61 -15.27
C PRO A 151 -9.48 -1.20 -15.89
N THR A 152 -8.59 -2.17 -16.05
CA THR A 152 -7.31 -2.03 -16.76
C THR A 152 -7.15 -3.09 -17.85
N THR A 153 -6.30 -2.79 -18.84
CA THR A 153 -5.96 -3.68 -19.96
C THR A 153 -4.68 -4.48 -19.70
N GLY A 154 -4.20 -4.56 -18.46
CA GLY A 154 -2.97 -5.27 -18.10
C GLY A 154 -1.69 -4.41 -18.15
N ASP A 155 -1.81 -3.11 -18.45
CA ASP A 155 -0.70 -2.15 -18.34
C ASP A 155 -0.86 -1.28 -17.10
N LEU A 156 -0.53 -1.86 -15.94
CA LEU A 156 -0.61 -1.17 -14.65
C LEU A 156 0.19 0.13 -14.61
N LEU A 157 1.36 0.20 -15.26
CA LEU A 157 2.19 1.41 -15.25
C LEU A 157 1.49 2.58 -15.95
N MET A 158 0.81 2.31 -17.06
CA MET A 158 0.05 3.34 -17.78
C MET A 158 -1.23 3.72 -17.04
N ALA A 159 -1.91 2.74 -16.45
CA ALA A 159 -3.12 2.99 -15.68
C ALA A 159 -2.84 3.78 -14.40
N SER A 160 -1.78 3.45 -13.65
CA SER A 160 -1.38 4.19 -12.43
C SER A 160 -0.97 5.63 -12.73
N LYS A 161 -0.40 5.89 -13.91
CA LYS A 161 -0.07 7.27 -14.35
C LYS A 161 -1.33 8.12 -14.51
N GLN A 162 -2.43 7.56 -15.01
CA GLN A 162 -3.69 8.31 -15.17
C GLN A 162 -4.27 8.69 -13.82
N VAL A 163 -4.21 7.77 -12.85
CA VAL A 163 -4.65 8.02 -11.48
C VAL A 163 -3.80 9.09 -10.79
N GLN A 164 -2.49 9.10 -11.01
CA GLN A 164 -1.60 10.12 -10.44
C GLN A 164 -2.00 11.55 -10.81
N TYR A 165 -2.66 11.81 -11.95
CA TYR A 165 -3.12 13.16 -12.29
C TYR A 165 -4.35 13.62 -11.51
N ILE A 166 -5.00 12.72 -10.77
CA ILE A 166 -6.20 12.98 -9.97
C ILE A 166 -5.81 13.38 -8.54
N ILE A 167 -4.70 12.83 -8.02
CA ILE A 167 -4.10 13.09 -6.70
C ILE A 167 -3.10 14.25 -6.73
#